data_AF-A0A847XFB0-F1
#
_entry.id   AF-A0A847XFB0-F1
#
_cell.length_a   1.000
_cell.length_b   1.000
_cell.length_c   1.000
_cell.angle_alpha   90.00
_cell.angle_beta   90.00
_cell.angle_gamma   90.00
#
_symmetry.space_group_name_H-M   'P 1'
#
loop_
_entity.id
_entity.type
_entity.pdbx_description
1 polymer ?
#
loop_
_entity_poly.entity_id
_entity_poly.type
_entity_poly.pdbx_seq_one_letter_code
_entity_poly.pdbx_strand_id
1 'polypeptide(L)'
;IFFNKLLAALLAMILPFIMNGLIMILALGISHNLRIFYSVKQILVWMLLNIYYQLPILSFSLLFGIITGTTISQVILTVIFLIFPVGFPLLIAYNLEYWEIHWMANNIGNFRIRSFLGKILMDYSILGVFDSYNYGIKHYIYYIILSIILIIISKILFDKIKMERSGETLEFEKTEGFFKLGVSVCTALLMALILVWFSDGFIYDYFFNRALLLIIGYIIGGAIGYFVAKFSIKFNKSKA
;
A
#
# COMPACT_ATOMS: atom_id res chain seq x y z
N ILE A 1 11.89 6.03 24.06
CA ILE A 1 12.30 5.08 23.00
C ILE A 1 11.56 5.37 21.68
N PHE A 2 10.22 5.38 21.66
CA PHE A 2 9.43 5.62 20.45
C PHE A 2 9.82 6.93 19.72
N PHE A 3 9.85 8.07 20.40
CA PHE A 3 10.21 9.35 19.77
C PHE A 3 11.63 9.39 19.18
N ASN A 4 12.61 8.72 19.80
CA ASN A 4 13.96 8.63 19.25
C ASN A 4 13.98 7.78 17.96
N LYS A 5 13.21 6.67 17.92
CA LYS A 5 13.06 5.86 16.71
C LYS A 5 12.32 6.63 15.59
N LEU A 6 11.28 7.38 15.95
CA LEU A 6 10.55 8.25 15.02
C LEU A 6 11.48 9.32 14.42
N LEU A 7 12.28 9.98 15.25
CA LEU A 7 13.22 11.01 14.80
C LEU A 7 14.31 10.43 13.90
N ALA A 8 14.88 9.28 14.27
CA ALA A 8 15.84 8.57 13.42
C ALA A 8 15.23 8.19 12.07
N ALA A 9 13.98 7.71 12.04
CA ALA A 9 13.30 7.34 10.81
C ALA A 9 12.97 8.57 9.93
N LEU A 10 12.55 9.69 10.53
CA LEU A 10 12.34 10.96 9.82
C LEU A 10 13.64 11.48 9.21
N LEU A 11 14.75 11.44 9.95
CA LEU A 11 16.05 11.84 9.43
C LEU A 11 16.50 10.96 8.27
N ALA A 12 16.40 9.63 8.43
CA ALA A 12 16.74 8.68 7.37
C ALA A 12 15.90 8.88 6.10
N MET A 13 14.63 9.27 6.25
CA MET A 13 13.72 9.57 5.15
C MET A 13 14.07 10.88 4.43
N ILE A 14 14.34 11.95 5.18
CA ILE A 14 14.53 13.31 4.63
C ILE A 14 15.91 13.49 4.00
N LEU A 15 16.94 12.88 4.58
CA LEU A 15 18.34 13.04 4.21
C LEU A 15 18.64 12.78 2.70
N PRO A 16 18.16 11.69 2.06
CA PRO A 16 18.41 11.48 0.64
C PRO A 16 17.80 12.58 -0.26
N PHE A 17 16.65 13.15 0.12
CA PHE A 17 16.03 14.24 -0.66
C PHE A 17 16.79 15.55 -0.52
N ILE A 18 17.27 15.85 0.68
CA ILE A 18 18.12 17.03 0.90
C ILE A 18 19.43 16.88 0.12
N MET A 19 20.09 15.72 0.21
CA MET A 19 21.34 15.48 -0.52
C MET A 19 21.15 15.60 -2.03
N ASN A 20 20.11 14.98 -2.60
CA ASN A 20 19.81 15.08 -4.02
C ASN A 20 19.46 16.52 -4.44
N GLY A 21 18.65 17.22 -3.64
CA GLY A 21 18.31 18.63 -3.88
C GLY A 21 19.54 19.54 -3.89
N LEU A 22 20.47 19.33 -2.96
CA LEU A 22 21.74 20.07 -2.91
C LEU A 22 22.61 19.78 -4.14
N ILE A 23 22.73 18.51 -4.56
CA ILE A 23 23.46 18.13 -5.77
C ILE A 23 22.87 18.84 -7.00
N MET A 24 21.54 18.87 -7.13
CA MET A 24 20.87 19.53 -8.25
C MET A 24 21.07 21.06 -8.25
N ILE A 25 21.08 21.70 -7.07
CA ILE A 25 21.35 23.14 -6.94
C ILE A 25 22.81 23.45 -7.30
N LEU A 26 23.76 22.64 -6.83
CA LEU A 26 25.18 22.77 -7.19
C LEU A 26 25.38 22.61 -8.70
N ALA A 27 24.71 21.65 -9.33
CA ALA A 27 24.75 21.46 -10.78
C ALA A 27 24.27 22.71 -11.56
N LEU A 28 23.19 23.37 -11.09
CA LEU A 28 22.72 24.64 -11.67
C LEU A 28 23.70 25.81 -11.49
N GLY A 29 24.50 25.78 -10.43
CA GLY A 29 25.56 26.76 -10.19
C GLY A 29 26.72 26.60 -11.17
N ILE A 30 27.07 25.36 -11.51
CA ILE A 30 28.22 25.03 -12.38
C ILE A 30 27.87 25.17 -13.86
N SER A 31 26.63 24.89 -14.26
CA SER A 31 26.25 24.76 -15.67
C SER A 31 25.00 25.59 -16.01
N HIS A 32 25.21 26.66 -16.77
CA HIS A 32 24.13 27.58 -17.12
C HIS A 32 23.08 26.95 -18.04
N ASN A 33 23.45 25.96 -18.86
CA ASN A 33 22.55 25.25 -19.77
C ASN A 33 21.45 24.47 -19.03
N LEU A 34 21.67 24.08 -17.77
CA LEU A 34 20.70 23.33 -16.98
C LEU A 34 19.51 24.19 -16.52
N ARG A 35 19.64 25.53 -16.54
CA ARG A 35 18.56 26.47 -16.21
C ARG A 35 17.40 26.45 -17.21
N ILE A 36 17.63 25.89 -18.41
CA ILE A 36 16.59 25.70 -19.43
C ILE A 36 15.62 24.58 -19.03
N PHE A 37 16.10 23.58 -18.28
CA PHE A 37 15.31 22.41 -17.89
C PHE A 37 14.60 22.60 -16.55
N TYR A 38 15.30 23.17 -15.56
CA TYR A 38 14.72 23.37 -14.24
C TYR A 38 15.32 24.54 -13.47
N SER A 39 14.53 25.07 -12.54
CA SER A 39 14.85 26.22 -11.69
C SER A 39 15.02 25.81 -10.22
N VAL A 40 15.70 26.63 -9.42
CA VAL A 40 15.87 26.43 -7.98
C VAL A 40 14.51 26.26 -7.27
N LYS A 41 13.50 27.04 -7.69
CA LYS A 41 12.14 26.93 -7.17
C LYS A 41 11.55 25.54 -7.43
N GLN A 42 11.74 24.99 -8.63
CA GLN A 42 11.24 23.65 -8.98
C GLN A 42 11.95 22.57 -8.16
N ILE A 43 13.25 22.69 -7.90
CA ILE A 43 13.98 21.74 -7.04
C ILE A 43 13.43 21.75 -5.62
N LEU A 44 13.23 22.95 -5.05
CA LEU A 44 12.70 23.10 -3.69
C LEU A 44 11.28 22.51 -3.59
N VAL A 45 10.42 22.79 -4.56
CA VAL A 45 9.07 22.23 -4.63
C VAL A 45 9.14 20.70 -4.77
N TRP A 46 9.97 20.17 -5.66
CA TRP A 46 10.16 18.73 -5.83
C TRP A 46 10.64 18.05 -4.54
N MET A 47 11.64 18.63 -3.86
CA MET A 47 12.17 18.10 -2.60
C MET A 47 11.08 18.04 -1.52
N LEU A 48 10.33 19.13 -1.35
CA LEU A 48 9.23 19.20 -0.39
C LEU A 48 8.11 18.21 -0.71
N LEU A 49 7.74 18.07 -1.99
CA LEU A 49 6.70 17.13 -2.43
C LEU A 49 7.12 15.68 -2.17
N ASN A 50 8.37 15.31 -2.42
CA ASN A 50 8.82 13.94 -2.18
C ASN A 50 8.86 13.59 -0.68
N ILE A 51 9.36 14.50 0.16
CA ILE A 51 9.31 14.31 1.62
C ILE A 51 7.85 14.17 2.06
N TYR A 52 6.99 15.02 1.54
CA TYR A 52 5.57 15.01 1.85
C TYR A 52 4.90 13.67 1.54
N TYR A 53 5.13 13.13 0.36
CA TYR A 53 4.56 11.86 -0.11
C TYR A 53 5.01 10.65 0.71
N GLN A 54 6.18 10.72 1.34
CA GLN A 54 6.69 9.62 2.15
C GLN A 54 6.20 9.62 3.60
N LEU A 55 5.70 10.74 4.13
CA LEU A 55 5.17 10.81 5.51
C LEU A 55 4.06 9.77 5.78
N PRO A 56 3.05 9.62 4.90
CA PRO A 56 2.09 8.52 4.95
C PRO A 56 2.73 7.14 5.10
N ILE A 57 3.66 6.83 4.19
CA ILE A 57 4.33 5.53 4.12
C ILE A 57 5.10 5.27 5.41
N LEU A 58 5.78 6.29 5.94
CA LEU A 58 6.48 6.23 7.22
C LEU A 58 5.53 5.96 8.39
N SER A 59 4.43 6.70 8.51
CA SER A 59 3.47 6.52 9.60
C SER A 59 2.86 5.12 9.60
N PHE A 60 2.56 4.60 8.41
CA PHE A 60 2.03 3.24 8.24
C PHE A 60 3.06 2.17 8.60
N SER A 61 4.29 2.37 8.14
CA SER A 61 5.43 1.51 8.43
C SER A 61 5.73 1.44 9.94
N LEU A 62 5.61 2.56 10.65
CA LEU A 62 5.76 2.60 12.11
C LEU A 62 4.65 1.83 12.83
N LEU A 63 3.40 1.98 12.39
CA LEU A 63 2.26 1.25 12.94
C LEU A 63 2.47 -0.26 12.85
N PHE A 64 2.82 -0.77 11.66
CA PHE A 64 3.07 -2.19 11.48
C PHE A 64 4.38 -2.67 12.10
N GLY A 65 5.38 -1.80 12.21
CA GLY A 65 6.61 -2.10 12.95
C GLY A 65 6.37 -2.37 14.43
N ILE A 66 5.42 -1.65 15.03
CA ILE A 66 5.01 -1.88 16.42
C ILE A 66 4.22 -3.17 16.57
N ILE A 67 3.34 -3.48 15.61
CA ILE A 67 2.49 -4.69 15.65
C ILE A 67 3.29 -5.98 15.42
N THR A 68 4.27 -5.95 14.51
CA THR A 68 4.91 -7.18 14.01
C THR A 68 6.19 -7.58 14.74
N GLY A 69 6.83 -6.65 15.46
CA GLY A 69 8.06 -6.88 16.24
C GLY A 69 9.32 -7.23 15.42
N THR A 70 9.19 -7.60 14.15
CA THR A 70 10.28 -7.98 13.24
C THR A 70 10.30 -7.14 11.97
N THR A 71 11.50 -6.87 11.46
CA THR A 71 11.71 -6.04 10.27
C THR A 71 11.12 -6.66 9.00
N ILE A 72 11.20 -7.98 8.85
CA ILE A 72 10.67 -8.70 7.67
C ILE A 72 9.15 -8.61 7.63
N SER A 73 8.47 -8.95 8.73
CA SER A 73 7.02 -8.87 8.80
C SER A 73 6.52 -7.44 8.68
N GLN A 74 7.22 -6.47 9.28
CA GLN A 74 6.92 -5.04 9.10
C GLN A 74 6.89 -4.66 7.62
N VAL A 75 7.96 -4.95 6.86
CA VAL A 75 8.05 -4.54 5.45
C VAL A 75 6.93 -5.18 4.63
N ILE A 76 6.73 -6.50 4.76
CA ILE A 76 5.71 -7.23 4.02
C ILE A 76 4.31 -6.68 4.34
N LEU A 77 4.00 -6.50 5.63
CA LEU A 77 2.67 -6.10 6.06
C LEU A 77 2.36 -4.64 5.69
N THR A 78 3.36 -3.77 5.79
CA THR A 78 3.26 -2.37 5.33
C THR A 78 2.91 -2.33 3.85
N VAL A 79 3.61 -3.08 3.01
CA VAL A 79 3.34 -3.10 1.56
C VAL A 79 1.96 -3.66 1.26
N ILE A 80 1.58 -4.80 1.86
CA ILE A 80 0.28 -5.41 1.65
C ILE A 80 -0.84 -4.45 2.03
N PHE A 81 -0.81 -3.90 3.24
CA PHE A 81 -1.89 -3.05 3.75
C PHE A 81 -1.94 -1.67 3.12
N LEU A 82 -0.85 -1.20 2.49
CA LEU A 82 -0.83 0.08 1.79
C LEU A 82 -1.41 -0.08 0.37
N ILE A 83 -1.21 -1.24 -0.26
CA ILE A 83 -1.82 -1.57 -1.57
C ILE A 83 -3.28 -2.01 -1.39
N PHE A 84 -3.59 -2.75 -0.33
CA PHE A 84 -4.89 -3.41 -0.12
C PHE A 84 -6.12 -2.49 -0.27
N PRO A 85 -6.15 -1.27 0.30
CA PRO A 85 -7.29 -0.35 0.19
C PRO A 85 -7.69 0.01 -1.24
N VAL A 86 -6.75 -0.05 -2.18
CA VAL A 86 -6.99 0.27 -3.59
C VAL A 86 -7.04 -0.99 -4.44
N GLY A 87 -6.12 -1.92 -4.21
CA GLY A 87 -6.05 -3.17 -4.95
C GLY A 87 -7.30 -4.03 -4.76
N PHE A 88 -7.81 -4.15 -3.53
CA PHE A 88 -8.91 -5.06 -3.25
C PHE A 88 -10.25 -4.62 -3.89
N PRO A 89 -10.71 -3.35 -3.77
CA PRO A 89 -11.90 -2.89 -4.48
C PRO A 89 -11.78 -2.98 -6.00
N LEU A 90 -10.57 -2.75 -6.53
CA LEU A 90 -10.28 -2.82 -7.96
C LEU A 90 -10.36 -4.27 -8.48
N LEU A 91 -9.81 -5.24 -7.74
CA LEU A 91 -9.98 -6.66 -8.02
C LEU A 91 -11.46 -7.06 -8.02
N ILE A 92 -12.26 -6.58 -7.06
CA ILE A 92 -13.70 -6.84 -7.02
C ILE A 92 -14.40 -6.25 -8.24
N ALA A 93 -14.12 -4.98 -8.57
CA ALA A 93 -14.74 -4.29 -9.69
C ALA A 93 -14.48 -5.02 -11.01
N TYR A 94 -13.22 -5.40 -11.28
CA TYR A 94 -12.88 -6.17 -12.48
C TYR A 94 -13.52 -7.55 -12.52
N ASN A 95 -13.57 -8.25 -11.39
CA ASN A 95 -14.24 -9.55 -11.35
C ASN A 95 -15.74 -9.39 -11.68
N LEU A 96 -16.42 -8.39 -11.12
CA LEU A 96 -17.82 -8.10 -11.43
C LEU A 96 -18.04 -7.71 -12.89
N GLU A 97 -17.10 -7.00 -13.50
CA GLU A 97 -17.12 -6.66 -14.92
C GLU A 97 -17.03 -7.91 -15.81
N TYR A 98 -16.13 -8.84 -15.50
CA TYR A 98 -16.05 -10.11 -16.24
C TYR A 98 -17.27 -11.03 -16.05
N TRP A 99 -18.01 -10.86 -14.94
CA TRP A 99 -19.31 -11.46 -14.70
C TRP A 99 -20.48 -10.71 -15.37
N GLU A 100 -20.21 -9.67 -16.16
CA GLU A 100 -21.18 -8.79 -16.83
C GLU A 100 -22.10 -8.01 -15.88
N ILE A 101 -21.74 -7.90 -14.60
CA ILE A 101 -22.47 -7.15 -13.57
C ILE A 101 -21.99 -5.69 -13.58
N HIS A 102 -22.13 -5.03 -14.73
CA HIS A 102 -21.60 -3.71 -15.00
C HIS A 102 -22.14 -2.62 -14.05
N TRP A 103 -23.39 -2.72 -13.62
CA TRP A 103 -23.99 -1.74 -12.70
C TRP A 103 -23.29 -1.72 -11.33
N MET A 104 -22.95 -2.90 -10.80
CA MET A 104 -22.29 -3.05 -9.50
C MET A 104 -20.80 -2.75 -9.61
N ALA A 105 -20.16 -3.19 -10.70
CA ALA A 105 -18.78 -2.83 -11.03
C ALA A 105 -18.60 -1.31 -11.14
N ASN A 106 -19.50 -0.64 -11.86
CA ASN A 106 -19.51 0.82 -11.97
C ASN A 106 -19.80 1.48 -10.62
N ASN A 107 -20.65 0.93 -9.77
CA ASN A 107 -20.92 1.53 -8.47
C ASN A 107 -19.74 1.41 -7.50
N ILE A 108 -18.96 0.32 -7.56
CA ILE A 108 -17.73 0.13 -6.78
C ILE A 108 -16.58 0.97 -7.36
N GLY A 109 -16.45 1.01 -8.69
CA GLY A 109 -15.55 1.91 -9.41
C GLY A 109 -15.90 3.39 -9.20
N ASN A 110 -17.17 3.72 -8.99
CA ASN A 110 -17.61 5.07 -8.61
C ASN A 110 -17.50 5.32 -7.12
N PHE A 111 -17.65 4.34 -6.23
CA PHE A 111 -17.35 4.47 -4.79
C PHE A 111 -15.89 4.92 -4.60
N ARG A 112 -14.98 4.36 -5.40
CA ARG A 112 -13.58 4.76 -5.51
C ARG A 112 -13.38 6.25 -5.85
N ILE A 113 -14.27 6.83 -6.67
CA ILE A 113 -14.11 8.20 -7.22
C ILE A 113 -14.98 9.25 -6.48
N ARG A 114 -16.16 8.85 -6.00
CA ARG A 114 -17.20 9.75 -5.47
C ARG A 114 -17.39 9.66 -3.96
N SER A 115 -17.03 8.55 -3.31
CA SER A 115 -17.22 8.43 -1.86
C SER A 115 -16.06 9.08 -1.10
N PHE A 116 -16.37 9.74 0.01
CA PHE A 116 -15.36 10.34 0.89
C PHE A 116 -14.34 9.30 1.38
N LEU A 117 -14.80 8.12 1.80
CA LEU A 117 -13.93 7.01 2.22
C LEU A 117 -13.08 6.46 1.07
N GLY A 118 -13.66 6.25 -0.12
CA GLY A 118 -12.94 5.74 -1.28
C GLY A 118 -11.85 6.70 -1.76
N LYS A 119 -12.14 8.00 -1.72
CA LYS A 119 -11.16 9.05 -2.03
C LYS A 119 -10.00 9.08 -1.03
N ILE A 120 -10.31 8.96 0.26
CA ILE A 120 -9.31 8.86 1.35
C ILE A 120 -8.39 7.65 1.18
N LEU A 121 -8.97 6.49 0.88
CA LEU A 121 -8.25 5.23 0.74
C LEU A 121 -7.39 5.21 -0.54
N MET A 122 -7.86 5.86 -1.61
CA MET A 122 -7.08 6.02 -2.84
C MET A 122 -5.90 6.94 -2.66
N ASP A 123 -6.16 8.17 -2.19
CA ASP A 123 -5.16 9.19 -1.93
C ASP A 123 -4.02 8.57 -1.10
N TYR A 124 -4.34 7.84 -0.02
CA TYR A 124 -3.34 7.27 0.88
C TYR A 124 -2.59 6.01 0.40
N SER A 125 -2.98 5.42 -0.74
CA SER A 125 -2.23 4.30 -1.33
C SER A 125 -0.98 4.78 -2.07
N ILE A 126 -0.04 3.87 -2.36
CA ILE A 126 1.12 4.17 -3.24
C ILE A 126 0.63 4.84 -4.53
N LEU A 127 -0.46 4.34 -5.10
CA LEU A 127 -1.05 4.87 -6.33
C LEU A 127 -1.56 6.31 -6.17
N GLY A 128 -2.31 6.64 -5.11
CA GLY A 128 -2.83 8.00 -4.91
C GLY A 128 -1.76 9.01 -4.51
N VAL A 129 -0.76 8.58 -3.75
CA VAL A 129 0.41 9.42 -3.43
C VAL A 129 1.13 9.84 -4.71
N PHE A 130 1.35 8.92 -5.66
CA PHE A 130 2.00 9.21 -6.94
C PHE A 130 1.08 9.89 -7.98
N ASP A 131 -0.24 9.66 -7.95
CA ASP A 131 -1.22 10.27 -8.87
C ASP A 131 -1.66 11.68 -8.43
N SER A 132 -1.31 12.10 -7.21
CA SER A 132 -1.74 13.39 -6.63
C SER A 132 -1.07 14.65 -7.22
N TYR A 133 -0.23 14.52 -8.26
CA TYR A 133 0.58 15.60 -8.84
C TYR A 133 -0.27 16.84 -9.25
N ASN A 134 -1.57 16.67 -9.49
CA ASN A 134 -2.47 17.73 -9.98
C ASN A 134 -3.55 18.21 -8.98
N TYR A 135 -3.56 17.75 -7.72
CA TYR A 135 -4.72 17.94 -6.83
C TYR A 135 -4.67 19.16 -5.87
N GLY A 136 -3.62 19.98 -5.93
CA GLY A 136 -3.56 21.28 -5.24
C GLY A 136 -3.43 21.21 -3.71
N ILE A 137 -3.36 22.39 -3.06
CA ILE A 137 -2.91 22.56 -1.66
C ILE A 137 -3.80 21.86 -0.62
N LYS A 138 -5.09 21.68 -0.92
CA LYS A 138 -6.06 21.08 -0.01
C LYS A 138 -5.77 19.59 0.26
N HIS A 139 -5.26 18.87 -0.73
CA HIS A 139 -4.82 17.50 -0.55
C HIS A 139 -3.58 17.45 0.34
N TYR A 140 -2.72 18.46 0.32
CA TYR A 140 -1.52 18.50 1.17
C TYR A 140 -1.82 18.61 2.68
N ILE A 141 -2.91 19.28 3.06
CA ILE A 141 -3.27 19.36 4.49
C ILE A 141 -3.78 18.00 4.99
N TYR A 142 -4.46 17.26 4.10
CA TYR A 142 -5.08 15.99 4.42
C TYR A 142 -4.07 14.90 4.81
N TYR A 143 -3.02 14.64 4.01
CA TYR A 143 -2.08 13.58 4.38
C TYR A 143 -1.25 13.90 5.62
N ILE A 144 -0.98 15.18 5.91
CA ILE A 144 -0.27 15.57 7.14
C ILE A 144 -1.11 15.20 8.36
N ILE A 145 -2.39 15.60 8.37
CA ILE A 145 -3.29 15.30 9.48
C ILE A 145 -3.39 13.79 9.69
N LEU A 146 -3.58 13.03 8.61
CA LEU A 146 -3.70 11.58 8.69
C LEU A 146 -2.40 10.90 9.14
N SER A 147 -1.24 11.35 8.66
CA SER A 147 0.08 10.86 9.09
C SER A 147 0.29 11.10 10.58
N ILE A 148 -0.13 12.26 11.10
CA ILE A 148 -0.10 12.58 12.53
C ILE A 148 -1.02 11.64 13.31
N ILE A 149 -2.26 11.43 12.84
CA ILE A 149 -3.21 10.49 13.48
C ILE A 149 -2.61 9.09 13.58
N LEU A 150 -2.00 8.58 12.51
CA LEU A 150 -1.39 7.25 12.50
C LEU A 150 -0.16 7.16 13.40
N ILE A 151 0.66 8.21 13.50
CA ILE A 151 1.76 8.28 14.48
C ILE A 151 1.21 8.28 15.90
N ILE A 152 0.11 9.00 16.18
CA ILE A 152 -0.55 8.99 17.49
C ILE A 152 -1.08 7.59 17.82
N ILE A 153 -1.76 6.94 16.88
CA ILE A 153 -2.25 5.55 17.04
C ILE A 153 -1.06 4.62 17.31
N SER A 154 0.01 4.74 16.53
CA SER A 154 1.25 3.98 16.71
C SER A 154 1.83 4.17 18.11
N LYS A 155 1.88 5.41 18.61
CA LYS A 155 2.32 5.71 19.97
C LYS A 155 1.42 5.05 21.02
N ILE A 156 0.10 5.17 20.88
CA ILE A 156 -0.86 4.55 21.81
C ILE A 156 -0.68 3.03 21.83
N LEU A 157 -0.48 2.40 20.67
CA LEU A 157 -0.21 0.97 20.59
C LEU A 157 1.12 0.62 21.26
N PHE A 158 2.17 1.40 21.01
CA PHE A 158 3.48 1.23 21.63
C PHE A 158 3.42 1.31 23.16
N ASP A 159 2.68 2.28 23.71
CA ASP A 159 2.55 2.47 25.16
C ASP A 159 1.69 1.37 25.82
N LYS A 160 0.79 0.73 25.05
CA LYS A 160 -0.06 -0.39 25.52
C LYS A 160 0.65 -1.73 25.52
N ILE A 161 1.65 -1.91 24.67
CA ILE A 161 2.45 -3.15 24.63
C ILE A 161 3.44 -3.11 25.78
N LYS A 162 3.25 -3.99 26.78
CA LYS A 162 4.27 -4.19 27.82
C LYS A 162 5.56 -4.67 27.14
N MET A 163 6.65 -3.91 27.31
CA MET A 163 7.94 -4.09 26.61
C MET A 163 8.60 -5.48 26.77
N GLU A 164 8.03 -6.40 27.54
CA GLU A 164 8.56 -7.74 27.82
C GLU A 164 7.98 -8.84 26.92
N ARG A 165 7.00 -8.55 26.05
CA ARG A 165 6.31 -9.58 25.22
C ARG A 165 6.41 -9.40 23.69
N SER A 166 7.23 -8.46 23.22
CA SER A 166 7.44 -8.15 21.79
C SER A 166 8.14 -9.24 20.95
N GLY A 167 8.28 -10.46 21.46
CA GLY A 167 8.88 -11.59 20.72
C GLY A 167 7.87 -12.48 20.00
N GLU A 168 6.59 -12.46 20.39
CA GLU A 168 5.55 -13.21 19.68
C GLU A 168 5.11 -12.39 18.46
N THR A 169 5.72 -12.71 17.33
CA THR A 169 5.56 -12.05 16.02
C THR A 169 4.14 -12.08 15.43
N LEU A 170 3.20 -12.63 16.18
CA LEU A 170 1.75 -12.68 15.96
C LEU A 170 1.09 -12.83 17.35
N GLU A 171 1.21 -11.84 18.23
CA GLU A 171 0.28 -11.69 19.36
C GLU A 171 -1.11 -11.38 18.80
N PHE A 172 -1.80 -12.41 18.35
CA PHE A 172 -3.24 -12.66 18.44
C PHE A 172 -3.53 -13.86 17.53
N GLU A 173 -3.72 -15.03 18.13
CA GLU A 173 -4.29 -16.22 17.47
C GLU A 173 -5.57 -15.88 16.66
N LYS A 174 -6.28 -14.80 17.07
CA LYS A 174 -7.43 -14.23 16.36
C LYS A 174 -7.12 -13.50 15.06
N THR A 175 -5.95 -12.86 14.90
CA THR A 175 -5.60 -12.13 13.65
C THR A 175 -5.02 -13.06 12.59
N GLU A 176 -4.53 -14.24 12.98
CA GLU A 176 -4.05 -15.28 12.07
C GLU A 176 -5.14 -15.71 11.07
N GLY A 177 -6.39 -15.86 11.55
CA GLY A 177 -7.53 -16.22 10.70
C GLY A 177 -7.85 -15.14 9.67
N PHE A 178 -7.87 -13.87 10.09
CA PHE A 178 -8.11 -12.74 9.19
C PHE A 178 -7.05 -12.65 8.09
N PHE A 179 -5.78 -12.84 8.44
CA PHE A 179 -4.69 -12.81 7.46
C PHE A 179 -4.80 -13.94 6.43
N LYS A 180 -5.05 -15.18 6.85
CA LYS A 180 -5.22 -16.33 5.93
C LYS A 180 -6.38 -16.11 4.95
N LEU A 181 -7.52 -15.66 5.48
CA LEU A 181 -8.70 -15.40 4.65
C LEU A 181 -8.45 -14.24 3.69
N GLY A 182 -7.89 -13.13 4.18
CA GLY A 182 -7.56 -11.97 3.34
C GLY A 182 -6.64 -12.33 2.18
N VAL A 183 -5.52 -13.02 2.46
CA VAL A 183 -4.58 -13.44 1.42
C VAL A 183 -5.25 -14.41 0.44
N SER A 184 -5.98 -15.42 0.93
CA SER A 184 -6.68 -16.40 0.09
C SER A 184 -7.71 -15.76 -0.85
N VAL A 185 -8.50 -14.80 -0.37
CA VAL A 185 -9.51 -14.13 -1.19
C VAL A 185 -8.84 -13.22 -2.23
N CYS A 186 -7.82 -12.45 -1.83
CA CYS A 186 -7.08 -11.59 -2.75
C CYS A 186 -6.42 -12.39 -3.88
N THR A 187 -5.76 -13.51 -3.54
CA THR A 187 -5.11 -14.35 -4.56
C THR A 187 -6.12 -15.09 -5.42
N ALA A 188 -7.28 -15.50 -4.88
CA ALA A 188 -8.36 -16.06 -5.68
C ALA A 188 -8.84 -15.05 -6.73
N LEU A 189 -9.19 -13.84 -6.30
CA LEU A 189 -9.67 -12.77 -7.19
C LEU A 189 -8.62 -12.40 -8.24
N LEU A 190 -7.35 -12.30 -7.86
CA LEU A 190 -6.26 -11.94 -8.76
C LEU A 190 -5.95 -13.05 -9.77
N MET A 191 -5.92 -14.32 -9.34
CA MET A 191 -5.62 -15.44 -10.23
C MET A 191 -6.72 -15.66 -11.27
N ALA A 192 -7.98 -15.44 -10.89
CA ALA A 192 -9.10 -15.46 -11.84
C ALA A 192 -8.94 -14.43 -12.96
N LEU A 193 -8.54 -13.20 -12.64
CA LEU A 193 -8.26 -12.18 -13.64
C LEU A 193 -7.08 -12.55 -14.55
N ILE A 194 -5.98 -13.07 -13.97
CA ILE A 194 -4.81 -13.50 -14.75
C ILE A 194 -5.17 -14.59 -15.75
N LEU A 195 -5.97 -15.59 -15.32
CA LEU A 195 -6.37 -16.69 -16.20
C LEU A 195 -7.28 -16.23 -17.34
N VAL A 196 -8.25 -15.36 -17.03
CA VAL A 196 -9.10 -14.77 -18.06
C VAL A 196 -8.26 -13.94 -19.03
N TRP A 197 -7.37 -13.08 -18.52
CA TRP A 197 -6.51 -12.24 -19.36
C TRP A 197 -5.55 -13.05 -20.24
N PHE A 198 -4.98 -14.14 -19.73
CA PHE A 198 -4.11 -15.02 -20.53
C PHE A 198 -4.89 -15.80 -21.60
N SER A 199 -6.18 -16.09 -21.34
CA SER A 199 -7.06 -16.77 -22.29
C SER A 199 -7.72 -15.84 -23.31
N ASP A 200 -7.56 -14.52 -23.14
CA ASP A 200 -8.16 -13.45 -23.94
C ASP A 200 -7.50 -13.44 -25.33
N GLY A 201 -8.01 -14.30 -26.22
CA GLY A 201 -7.47 -14.55 -27.56
C GLY A 201 -7.51 -16.02 -28.01
N PHE A 202 -7.61 -16.97 -27.08
CA PHE A 202 -7.68 -18.41 -27.39
C PHE A 202 -9.10 -18.99 -27.30
N ILE A 203 -9.93 -18.42 -26.44
CA ILE A 203 -11.25 -18.96 -26.12
C ILE A 203 -12.30 -17.97 -26.60
N TYR A 204 -13.15 -18.42 -27.52
CA TYR A 204 -14.28 -17.65 -28.05
C TYR A 204 -15.12 -17.07 -26.91
N ASP A 205 -15.60 -15.83 -27.15
CA ASP A 205 -16.32 -14.87 -26.30
C ASP A 205 -17.69 -15.36 -25.77
N TYR A 206 -17.78 -16.64 -25.42
CA TYR A 206 -18.93 -17.22 -24.75
C TYR A 206 -18.77 -17.07 -23.25
N PHE A 207 -19.74 -16.40 -22.64
CA PHE A 207 -19.87 -16.21 -21.19
C PHE A 207 -19.57 -17.49 -20.38
N PHE A 208 -20.02 -18.65 -20.86
CA PHE A 208 -19.82 -19.93 -20.17
C PHE A 208 -18.33 -20.30 -20.00
N ASN A 209 -17.52 -20.11 -21.04
CA ASN A 209 -16.10 -20.44 -20.98
C ASN A 209 -15.34 -19.47 -20.06
N ARG A 210 -15.69 -18.19 -20.10
CA ARG A 210 -15.13 -17.16 -19.22
C ARG A 210 -15.49 -17.44 -17.75
N ALA A 211 -16.75 -17.81 -17.48
CA ALA A 211 -17.19 -18.18 -16.14
C ALA A 211 -16.44 -19.41 -15.59
N LEU A 212 -16.21 -20.44 -16.43
CA LEU A 212 -15.41 -21.61 -16.03
C LEU A 212 -13.97 -21.22 -15.66
N LEU A 213 -13.32 -20.36 -16.46
CA LEU A 213 -11.97 -19.89 -16.17
C LEU A 213 -11.90 -19.07 -14.88
N LEU A 214 -12.88 -18.20 -14.63
CA LEU A 214 -12.98 -17.45 -13.38
C LEU A 214 -13.08 -18.40 -12.18
N ILE A 215 -13.97 -19.41 -12.24
CA ILE A 215 -14.16 -20.38 -11.16
C ILE A 215 -12.86 -21.18 -10.92
N ILE A 216 -12.22 -21.68 -11.98
CA ILE A 216 -10.95 -22.39 -11.88
C ILE A 216 -9.89 -21.49 -11.23
N GLY A 217 -9.83 -20.23 -11.65
CA GLY A 217 -8.90 -19.26 -11.08
C GLY A 217 -9.16 -18.93 -9.62
N TYR A 218 -10.42 -18.83 -9.19
CA TYR A 218 -10.75 -18.66 -7.78
C TYR A 218 -10.29 -19.86 -6.94
N ILE A 219 -10.51 -21.09 -7.43
CA ILE A 219 -10.12 -22.31 -6.71
C ILE A 219 -8.59 -22.41 -6.60
N ILE A 220 -7.89 -22.26 -7.72
CA ILE A 220 -6.42 -22.35 -7.78
C ILE A 220 -5.79 -21.22 -6.96
N GLY A 221 -6.21 -19.97 -7.20
CA GLY A 221 -5.69 -18.80 -6.50
C GLY A 221 -5.99 -18.83 -5.01
N GLY A 222 -7.18 -19.31 -4.61
CA GLY A 222 -7.56 -19.47 -3.21
C GLY A 222 -6.71 -20.53 -2.50
N ALA A 223 -6.53 -21.69 -3.13
CA ALA A 223 -5.66 -22.74 -2.58
C ALA A 223 -4.22 -22.24 -2.41
N ILE A 224 -3.65 -21.62 -3.44
CA ILE A 224 -2.29 -21.06 -3.39
C ILE A 224 -2.18 -20.02 -2.27
N GLY A 225 -3.12 -19.07 -2.18
CA GLY A 225 -3.09 -18.03 -1.14
C GLY A 225 -3.19 -18.59 0.27
N TYR A 226 -4.03 -19.60 0.49
CA TYR A 226 -4.13 -20.27 1.78
C TYR A 226 -2.81 -20.95 2.16
N PHE A 227 -2.16 -21.67 1.23
CA PHE A 227 -0.88 -22.32 1.48
C PHE A 227 0.24 -21.30 1.76
N VAL A 228 0.30 -20.22 0.98
CA VAL A 228 1.28 -19.13 1.19
C VAL A 228 1.09 -18.48 2.55
N ALA A 229 -0.14 -18.14 2.92
CA ALA A 229 -0.42 -17.55 4.23
C ALA A 229 -0.03 -18.48 5.37
N LYS A 230 -0.40 -19.77 5.27
CA LYS A 230 -0.04 -20.81 6.25
C LYS A 230 1.49 -20.96 6.37
N PHE A 231 2.22 -20.94 5.26
CA PHE A 231 3.67 -21.04 5.25
C PHE A 231 4.33 -19.83 5.91
N SER A 232 3.91 -18.61 5.57
CA SER A 232 4.42 -17.36 6.16
C SER A 232 4.25 -17.34 7.68
N ILE A 233 3.09 -17.80 8.18
CA ILE A 233 2.83 -17.89 9.63
C ILE A 233 3.71 -18.95 10.29
N LYS A 234 3.81 -20.15 9.70
CA LYS A 234 4.62 -21.24 10.26
C LYS A 234 6.11 -20.87 10.32
N PHE A 235 6.61 -20.20 9.29
CA PHE A 235 7.99 -19.75 9.23
C PHE A 235 8.32 -18.72 10.33
N ASN A 236 7.37 -17.83 10.66
CA ASN A 236 7.55 -16.85 11.72
C ASN A 236 7.52 -17.48 13.12
N LYS A 237 6.62 -18.45 13.36
CA LYS A 237 6.56 -19.22 14.61
C LYS A 237 7.81 -20.09 14.85
N SER A 238 8.56 -20.45 13.81
CA SER A 238 9.80 -21.23 13.92
C SER A 238 11.02 -20.38 14.33
N LYS A 239 10.92 -19.05 14.29
CA LYS A 239 12.02 -18.12 14.59
C LYS A 239 11.84 -17.35 15.90
N ALA A 240 10.65 -17.41 16.50
CA ALA A 240 10.36 -16.93 17.85
C ALA A 240 10.68 -18.05 18.85
#